data_AF-A0A969V287-F1
#
_entry.id   AF-A0A969V287-F1
#
_cell.length_a   1.000
_cell.length_b   1.000
_cell.length_c   1.000
_cell.angle_alpha   90.00
_cell.angle_beta   90.00
_cell.angle_gamma   90.00
#
_symmetry.space_group_name_H-M   'P 1'
#
loop_
_entity.id
_entity.type
_entity.pdbx_description
1 polymer ?
#
loop_
_entity_poly.entity_id
_entity_poly.type
_entity_poly.pdbx_seq_one_letter_code
_entity_poly.pdbx_strand_id
1 'polypeptide(L)'
;MNPKQRHNKKVQLVHEYGPCCWWCGCYLPSEKLTLDHLKPRSRGGSNSLENLRLACLSCNNSRGNSLFPPRQQSSIVPELYS
;
A
#
# COMPACT_ATOMS: atom_id res chain seq x y z
N MET A 1 -2.00 -15.83 -0.88
CA MET A 1 -2.16 -15.92 0.58
C MET A 1 -3.61 -16.25 0.88
N ASN A 2 -3.87 -17.06 1.91
CA ASN A 2 -5.25 -17.36 2.30
C ASN A 2 -5.89 -16.16 3.07
N PRO A 3 -7.22 -16.13 3.25
CA PRO A 3 -7.90 -15.01 3.89
C PRO A 3 -7.41 -14.70 5.31
N LYS A 4 -7.17 -15.73 6.14
CA LYS A 4 -6.68 -15.58 7.52
C LYS A 4 -5.29 -14.91 7.55
N GLN A 5 -4.37 -15.39 6.73
CA GLN A 5 -3.03 -14.80 6.60
C GLN A 5 -3.09 -13.35 6.13
N ARG A 6 -3.98 -13.06 5.17
CA ARG A 6 -4.18 -11.68 4.67
C ARG A 6 -4.65 -10.76 5.79
N HIS A 7 -5.63 -11.21 6.58
CA HIS A 7 -6.14 -10.45 7.71
C HIS A 7 -5.04 -10.21 8.76
N ASN A 8 -4.36 -11.26 9.21
CA ASN A 8 -3.31 -11.15 10.23
C ASN A 8 -2.19 -10.20 9.82
N LYS A 9 -1.73 -10.28 8.57
CA LYS A 9 -0.68 -9.37 8.04
C LYS A 9 -1.16 -7.93 7.94
N LYS A 10 -2.43 -7.73 7.57
CA LYS A 10 -3.03 -6.39 7.56
C LYS A 10 -3.09 -5.80 8.96
N VAL A 11 -3.52 -6.57 9.96
CA VAL A 11 -3.52 -6.12 11.37
C VAL A 11 -2.10 -5.77 11.83
N GLN A 12 -1.11 -6.60 11.53
CA GLN A 12 0.29 -6.33 11.88
C GLN A 12 0.81 -5.03 11.27
N LEU A 13 0.56 -4.81 9.96
CA LEU A 13 1.00 -3.58 9.30
C LEU A 13 0.27 -2.33 9.82
N VAL A 14 -1.00 -2.45 10.20
CA VAL A 14 -1.76 -1.34 10.82
C VAL A 14 -1.18 -1.00 12.19
N HIS A 15 -0.83 -2.01 12.99
CA HIS A 15 -0.19 -1.81 14.29
C HIS A 15 1.19 -1.16 14.16
N GLU A 16 1.99 -1.59 13.18
CA GLU A 16 3.37 -1.11 12.98
C GLU A 16 3.44 0.30 12.38
N TYR A 17 2.63 0.59 11.35
CA TYR A 17 2.76 1.82 10.55
C TYR A 17 1.57 2.77 10.69
N GLY A 18 0.52 2.36 11.40
CA GLY A 18 -0.75 3.07 11.46
C GLY A 18 -1.62 2.82 10.22
N PRO A 19 -2.89 3.28 10.27
CA PRO A 19 -3.85 3.05 9.21
C PRO A 19 -3.74 4.14 8.12
N CYS A 20 -2.62 4.16 7.40
CA CYS A 20 -2.39 5.08 6.28
C CYS A 20 -2.01 4.32 4.99
N CYS A 21 -2.24 4.97 3.85
CA CYS A 21 -1.75 4.49 2.57
C CYS A 21 -0.25 4.77 2.43
N TRP A 22 0.55 3.74 2.18
CA TRP A 22 2.00 3.88 1.97
C TRP A 22 2.37 4.78 0.79
N TRP A 23 1.51 4.84 -0.24
CA TRP A 23 1.81 5.55 -1.47
C TRP A 23 1.46 7.03 -1.43
N CYS A 24 0.29 7.40 -0.89
CA CYS A 24 -0.17 8.78 -0.88
C CYS A 24 -0.26 9.39 0.53
N GLY A 25 0.05 8.62 1.57
CA GLY A 25 0.01 9.07 2.97
C GLY A 25 -1.39 9.28 3.56
N CYS A 26 -2.48 9.08 2.79
CA CYS A 26 -3.81 9.35 3.32
C CYS A 26 -4.18 8.38 4.46
N TYR A 27 -4.72 8.94 5.55
CA TYR A 27 -5.26 8.16 6.65
C TYR A 27 -6.67 7.68 6.32
N LEU A 28 -6.93 6.39 6.56
CA LEU A 28 -8.22 5.76 6.28
C LEU A 28 -8.52 4.72 7.35
N PRO A 29 -9.80 4.44 7.67
CA PRO A 29 -10.17 3.28 8.49
C PRO A 29 -9.52 2.01 7.95
N SER A 30 -9.07 1.14 8.86
CA SER A 30 -8.29 -0.05 8.53
C SER A 30 -9.01 -0.90 7.48
N GLU A 31 -10.34 -0.98 7.54
CA GLU A 31 -11.23 -1.76 6.68
C GLU A 31 -11.15 -1.30 5.22
N LYS A 32 -10.93 0.00 4.99
CA LYS A 32 -10.79 0.62 3.65
C LYS A 32 -9.39 0.48 3.06
N LEU A 33 -8.40 0.08 3.86
CA LEU A 33 -7.05 -0.21 3.36
C LEU A 33 -6.97 -1.61 2.74
N THR A 34 -6.10 -1.76 1.77
CA THR A 34 -5.79 -3.02 1.10
C THR A 34 -4.33 -3.40 1.34
N LEU A 35 -3.96 -4.65 1.07
CA LEU A 35 -2.55 -5.05 1.03
C LEU A 35 -2.05 -4.96 -0.40
N ASP A 36 -0.97 -4.22 -0.60
CA ASP A 36 -0.26 -4.10 -1.85
C ASP A 36 1.15 -4.72 -1.73
N HIS A 37 1.61 -5.34 -2.79
CA HIS A 37 2.92 -5.98 -2.87
C HIS A 37 3.92 -5.02 -3.50
N LEU A 38 5.00 -4.63 -2.81
CA LEU A 38 6.05 -3.71 -3.33
C LEU A 38 6.71 -4.23 -4.61
N LYS A 39 6.97 -5.54 -4.68
CA LYS A 39 7.22 -6.27 -5.92
C LYS A 39 5.96 -7.09 -6.22
N PRO A 40 5.26 -6.86 -7.35
CA PRO A 40 4.05 -7.60 -7.67
C PRO A 40 4.28 -9.11 -7.71
N ARG A 41 3.26 -9.89 -7.31
CA ARG A 41 3.32 -11.36 -7.37
C ARG A 41 3.60 -11.90 -8.77
N SER A 42 3.03 -11.26 -9.79
CA SER A 42 3.27 -11.58 -11.21
C SER A 42 4.73 -11.42 -11.63
N ARG A 43 5.55 -10.71 -10.83
CA ARG A 43 7.00 -10.55 -11.02
C ARG A 43 7.83 -11.27 -9.97
N GLY A 44 7.26 -12.22 -9.24
CA GLY A 44 7.97 -13.01 -8.22
C GLY A 44 8.04 -12.37 -6.84
N GLY A 45 7.13 -11.43 -6.52
CA GLY A 45 7.00 -10.87 -5.18
C GLY A 45 6.53 -11.88 -4.13
N SER A 46 7.18 -11.86 -2.95
CA SER A 46 6.79 -12.71 -1.82
C SER A 46 5.55 -12.19 -1.11
N ASN A 47 4.93 -13.00 -0.25
CA ASN A 47 3.90 -12.53 0.68
C ASN A 47 4.48 -12.11 2.03
N SER A 48 5.80 -11.98 2.18
CA SER A 48 6.44 -11.62 3.44
C SER A 48 6.10 -10.17 3.82
N LEU A 49 6.13 -9.81 5.11
CA LEU A 49 5.74 -8.46 5.58
C LEU A 49 6.62 -7.37 4.94
N GLU A 50 7.88 -7.69 4.66
CA GLU A 50 8.85 -6.81 4.02
C GLU A 50 8.38 -6.38 2.63
N ASN A 51 7.66 -7.25 1.91
CA ASN A 51 7.13 -6.97 0.57
C ASN A 51 5.68 -6.46 0.59
N LEU A 52 5.05 -6.28 1.75
CA LEU A 52 3.65 -5.86 1.85
C LEU A 52 3.52 -4.47 2.44
N ARG A 53 2.61 -3.66 1.91
CA ARG A 53 2.23 -2.35 2.44
C ARG A 53 0.73 -2.14 2.44
N LEU A 54 0.26 -1.26 3.32
CA LEU A 54 -1.11 -0.79 3.31
C LEU A 54 -1.29 0.22 2.16
N ALA A 55 -2.33 0.05 1.36
CA ALA A 55 -2.64 0.96 0.27
C ALA A 55 -4.14 1.26 0.21
N CYS A 56 -4.52 2.50 -0.09
CA CYS A 56 -5.89 2.81 -0.44
C CYS A 56 -6.26 2.13 -1.78
N LEU A 57 -7.55 1.90 -2.00
CA LEU A 57 -8.03 1.23 -3.21
C LEU A 57 -7.60 1.96 -4.50
N SER A 58 -7.62 3.29 -4.50
CA SER A 58 -7.21 4.11 -5.66
C SER A 58 -5.74 3.91 -6.02
N CYS A 59 -4.84 4.02 -5.03
CA CYS A 59 -3.41 3.81 -5.24
C CYS A 59 -3.10 2.38 -5.67
N ASN A 60 -3.69 1.38 -5.00
CA ASN A 60 -3.46 -0.02 -5.33
C ASN A 60 -3.91 -0.34 -6.77
N ASN A 61 -5.11 0.11 -7.17
CA ASN A 61 -5.62 -0.08 -8.52
C ASN A 61 -4.79 0.66 -9.59
N SER A 62 -4.38 1.91 -9.31
CA SER A 62 -3.53 2.71 -10.20
C SER A 62 -2.17 2.06 -10.46
N ARG A 63 -1.58 1.43 -9.43
CA ARG A 63 -0.31 0.73 -9.52
C ARG A 63 -0.42 -0.59 -10.28
N GLY A 64 -1.48 -1.36 -10.02
CA GLY A 64 -1.71 -2.67 -10.62
C GLY A 64 -0.50 -3.59 -10.46
N ASN A 65 -0.03 -4.18 -11.55
CA ASN A 65 1.16 -5.02 -11.57
C ASN A 65 2.44 -4.23 -11.86
N SER A 66 2.54 -2.92 -11.64
CA SER A 66 3.76 -2.13 -11.90
C SER A 66 4.85 -2.36 -10.84
N LEU A 67 6.13 -2.24 -11.22
CA LEU A 67 7.24 -2.16 -10.25
C LEU A 67 7.37 -0.76 -9.65
N PHE A 68 6.77 0.25 -10.30
CA PHE A 68 6.86 1.64 -9.89
C PHE A 68 5.71 2.04 -8.97
N PRO A 69 5.83 3.12 -8.19
CA PRO A 69 4.73 3.69 -7.41
C PRO A 69 3.51 4.03 -8.30
N PRO A 70 2.28 4.05 -7.75
CA PRO A 70 1.13 4.54 -8.50
C PRO A 70 1.33 6.01 -8.88
N ARG A 71 0.72 6.43 -9.99
CA ARG A 71 0.60 7.86 -10.28
C ARG A 71 -0.14 8.52 -9.12
N GLN A 72 0.56 9.32 -8.32
CA GLN A 72 -0.05 10.14 -7.29
C GLN A 72 -0.91 11.18 -8.03
N GLN A 73 -2.21 11.20 -7.78
CA GLN A 73 -3.04 12.35 -8.13
C GLN A 73 -2.69 13.46 -7.14
N SER A 74 -1.54 14.13 -7.34
CA SER A 74 -1.20 15.32 -6.57
C SER A 74 -1.94 16.51 -7.19
N SER A 75 -3.07 16.88 -6.58
CA SER A 75 -3.33 18.31 -6.43
C SER A 75 -2.47 18.76 -5.25
N ILE A 76 -1.66 19.81 -5.44
CA ILE A 76 -0.71 20.39 -4.47
C ILE A 76 0.71 19.78 -4.54
N VAL A 77 1.57 20.44 -5.30
CA VAL A 77 3.01 20.56 -5.01
C VAL A 77 3.19 21.91 -4.33
N PRO A 78 3.44 22.02 -3.01
CA PRO A 78 3.97 23.25 -2.45
C PRO A 78 5.49 23.14 -2.53
N GLU A 79 6.03 23.60 -3.66
CA GLU A 79 7.13 24.57 -3.73
C GLU A 79 7.99 24.74 -2.45
N LEU A 80 8.61 23.69 -1.94
CA LEU A 80 9.53 23.75 -0.79
C LEU A 80 10.68 22.76 -0.96
N TYR A 81 11.40 22.93 -2.06
CA TYR A 81 12.84 22.69 -2.11
C TYR A 81 13.48 23.99 -2.56
N SER A 82 13.73 24.88 -1.59
CA SER A 82 14.72 25.96 -1.65
C SER A 82 15.72 25.69 -0.52
#